data_AF-A0A9K3LS71-F1
#
_entry.id   AF-A0A9K3LS71-F1
#
_cell.length_a   1.000
_cell.length_b   1.000
_cell.length_c   1.000
_cell.angle_alpha   90.00
_cell.angle_beta   90.00
_cell.angle_gamma   90.00
#
_symmetry.space_group_name_H-M   'P 1'
#
loop_
_entity.id
_entity.type
_entity.pdbx_description
1 polymer ?
#
loop_
_entity_poly.entity_id
_entity_poly.type
_entity_poly.pdbx_seq_one_letter_code
_entity_poly.pdbx_strand_id
1 'polypeptide(L)'
;MQLRSTVHRHQIPSGGHSRDEVFGKGFVNTFENNIRARGALYKLISDSARPEVKEKVKDILCSLFIQRWQLETHHRHQNPVKRKIQDMKRTTNSIKGRMGTFGWSMNLKNGTTIIEGSGPAYGSPMDLYRAEAYGKCSILQFLFLLRGYYDLTLAPMHVYCDNQALEDHVNEPREQSRPKFPNEALKAIWDVLQAVVRLAKLLPQITFHHIKGHQDRQVALDKLSRPAELNIQAGQLAGNYQRLSSHKNIPAPMIEGTHCHLIYNGQTVTSKHRKHIRDHRRTKELKTYIMQKTQMSEAAFVDIDWQSHERSVNTFKDGPHIFLVKFLHGWLPVGKLVSRYNPVKYPSVCPSCDEPIEDSKHFLTCPNPEPCKWHAALKTSLWHRYELFLLKKEVLLPLPHPSNALQSLPAVPLPLGPASESTS
;
A
#
# COMPACT_ATOMS: atom_id res chain seq x y z
N MET A 1 15.12 -17.49 16.98
CA MET A 1 15.86 -16.32 16.44
C MET A 1 15.54 -16.19 14.94
N GLN A 2 14.79 -15.15 14.54
CA GLN A 2 14.37 -14.91 13.14
C GLN A 2 15.50 -14.22 12.36
N LEU A 3 15.98 -14.83 11.28
CA LEU A 3 16.92 -14.19 10.35
C LEU A 3 16.18 -13.11 9.54
N ARG A 4 16.62 -11.85 9.67
CA ARG A 4 16.36 -10.76 8.71
C ARG A 4 17.54 -10.74 7.73
N SER A 5 17.30 -11.00 6.43
CA SER A 5 18.28 -10.65 5.39
C SER A 5 17.89 -9.32 4.76
N THR A 6 18.59 -8.25 5.12
CA THR A 6 18.65 -7.02 4.31
C THR A 6 19.82 -7.20 3.34
N VAL A 7 19.55 -7.50 2.07
CA VAL A 7 20.58 -7.48 1.02
C VAL A 7 20.57 -6.07 0.42
N HIS A 8 21.63 -5.29 0.68
CA HIS A 8 21.87 -4.05 -0.05
C HIS A 8 22.18 -4.38 -1.52
N ARG A 9 21.48 -3.72 -2.44
CA ARG A 9 21.83 -3.69 -3.87
C ARG A 9 23.22 -3.08 -4.01
N HIS A 10 24.20 -3.86 -4.39
CA HIS A 10 25.36 -3.36 -5.12
C HIS A 10 25.29 -3.89 -6.55
N GLN A 11 25.64 -3.01 -7.48
CA GLN A 11 25.66 -3.24 -8.92
C GLN A 11 26.54 -4.47 -9.21
N ILE A 12 26.00 -5.44 -9.96
CA ILE A 12 26.79 -6.56 -10.48
C ILE A 12 26.98 -6.33 -11.99
N PRO A 13 28.21 -6.40 -12.52
CA PRO A 13 28.49 -6.27 -13.95
C PRO A 13 27.91 -7.44 -14.75
N SER A 14 27.59 -7.17 -16.00
CA SER A 14 27.10 -8.13 -17.00
C SER A 14 28.11 -9.25 -17.28
N GLY A 15 27.86 -10.43 -16.71
CA GLY A 15 28.54 -11.69 -17.03
C GLY A 15 27.58 -12.87 -16.81
N GLY A 16 27.44 -13.74 -17.82
CA GLY A 16 26.38 -14.75 -17.94
C GLY A 16 26.44 -15.90 -16.93
N HIS A 17 25.98 -15.66 -15.71
CA HIS A 17 25.58 -16.72 -14.77
C HIS A 17 24.08 -16.62 -14.50
N SER A 18 23.38 -17.76 -14.45
CA SER A 18 21.93 -17.76 -14.23
C SER A 18 21.60 -17.01 -12.93
N ARG A 19 20.61 -16.11 -12.97
CA ARG A 19 20.18 -15.30 -11.81
C ARG A 19 19.95 -16.14 -10.54
N ASP A 20 19.51 -17.39 -10.71
CA ASP A 20 19.20 -18.33 -9.63
C ASP A 20 20.45 -18.86 -8.91
N GLU A 21 21.60 -18.93 -9.59
CA GLU A 21 22.85 -19.38 -8.99
C GLU A 21 23.48 -18.32 -8.10
N VAL A 22 23.45 -17.06 -8.54
CA VAL A 22 23.97 -15.87 -7.83
C VAL A 22 23.16 -15.62 -6.56
N PHE A 23 21.83 -15.70 -6.64
CA PHE A 23 20.95 -15.53 -5.47
C PHE A 23 21.17 -16.61 -4.41
N GLY A 24 21.36 -17.88 -4.82
CA GLY A 24 21.59 -18.96 -3.88
C GLY A 24 22.95 -18.90 -3.19
N LYS A 25 24.03 -18.48 -3.87
CA LYS A 25 25.35 -18.28 -3.25
C LYS A 25 25.33 -17.13 -2.23
N GLY A 26 24.61 -16.04 -2.53
CA GLY A 26 24.45 -14.91 -1.61
C GLY A 26 23.76 -15.28 -0.29
N PHE A 27 22.76 -16.17 -0.34
CA PHE A 27 22.07 -16.65 0.86
C PHE A 27 22.99 -17.48 1.76
N VAL A 28 23.73 -18.46 1.21
CA VAL A 28 24.64 -19.33 2.00
C VAL A 28 25.72 -18.51 2.69
N ASN A 29 26.35 -17.57 1.99
CA ASN A 29 27.39 -16.72 2.57
C ASN A 29 26.83 -15.83 3.69
N THR A 30 25.63 -15.28 3.50
CA THR A 30 24.95 -14.46 4.52
C THR A 30 24.57 -15.30 5.75
N PHE A 31 24.16 -16.55 5.53
CA PHE A 31 23.79 -17.49 6.58
C PHE A 31 25.01 -17.89 7.42
N GLU A 32 26.11 -18.30 6.78
CA GLU A 32 27.39 -18.60 7.46
C GLU A 32 27.93 -17.39 8.23
N ASN A 33 27.90 -16.20 7.62
CA ASN A 33 28.37 -14.98 8.29
C ASN A 33 27.55 -14.63 9.52
N ASN A 34 26.23 -14.88 9.50
CA ASN A 34 25.40 -14.69 10.69
C ASN A 34 25.73 -15.70 11.80
N ILE A 35 26.01 -16.95 11.45
CA ILE A 35 26.44 -17.96 12.43
C ILE A 35 27.79 -17.56 13.05
N ARG A 36 28.75 -17.11 12.24
CA ARG A 36 30.06 -16.65 12.74
C ARG A 36 29.94 -15.42 13.64
N ALA A 37 29.08 -14.46 13.29
CA ALA A 37 28.96 -13.21 14.03
C ALA A 37 28.09 -13.30 15.28
N ARG A 38 27.16 -14.27 15.36
CA ARG A 38 26.11 -14.31 16.39
C ARG A 38 25.90 -15.67 17.05
N GLY A 39 26.74 -16.65 16.72
CA GLY A 39 26.61 -18.03 17.20
C GLY A 39 25.59 -18.85 16.39
N ALA A 40 25.67 -20.18 16.54
CA ALA A 40 24.75 -21.10 15.89
C ALA A 40 23.32 -20.91 16.41
N LEU A 41 22.37 -20.88 15.47
CA LEU A 41 20.96 -20.77 15.80
C LEU A 41 20.45 -22.11 16.35
N TYR A 42 19.60 -22.10 17.38
CA TYR A 42 18.99 -23.34 17.89
C TYR A 42 18.07 -24.05 16.86
N LYS A 43 17.36 -23.27 16.02
CA LYS A 43 16.38 -23.79 15.05
C LYS A 43 16.18 -22.85 13.86
N LEU A 44 16.16 -23.39 12.65
CA LEU A 44 15.85 -22.66 11.40
C LEU A 44 14.40 -22.93 10.96
N ILE A 45 13.62 -21.86 10.79
CA ILE A 45 12.22 -21.89 10.34
C ILE A 45 12.14 -21.30 8.93
N SER A 46 11.73 -22.10 7.95
CA SER A 46 11.72 -21.75 6.52
C SER A 46 10.35 -22.05 5.89
N ASP A 47 9.96 -21.28 4.87
CA ASP A 47 8.77 -21.50 4.04
C ASP A 47 9.06 -22.21 2.70
N SER A 48 10.20 -22.91 2.62
CA SER A 48 10.64 -23.72 1.48
C SER A 48 11.03 -22.91 0.24
N ALA A 49 11.66 -21.74 0.43
CA ALA A 49 12.24 -20.99 -0.68
C ALA A 49 13.41 -21.76 -1.32
N ARG A 50 13.49 -21.78 -2.66
CA ARG A 50 14.48 -22.55 -3.45
C ARG A 50 15.96 -22.39 -3.00
N PRO A 51 16.44 -21.21 -2.57
CA PRO A 51 17.81 -21.04 -2.08
C PRO A 51 18.12 -21.81 -0.79
N GLU A 52 17.10 -22.04 0.04
CA GLU A 52 17.18 -22.65 1.38
C GLU A 52 17.12 -24.18 1.33
N VAL A 53 16.83 -24.74 0.15
CA VAL A 53 16.79 -26.17 -0.13
C VAL A 53 18.12 -26.68 -0.71
N LYS A 54 19.10 -25.79 -0.94
CA LYS A 54 20.44 -26.18 -1.44
C LYS A 54 21.17 -27.08 -0.44
N GLU A 55 21.82 -28.13 -0.95
CA GLU A 55 22.64 -29.11 -0.20
C GLU A 55 23.54 -28.43 0.83
N LYS A 56 24.28 -27.41 0.42
CA LYS A 56 25.24 -26.71 1.28
C LYS A 56 24.62 -26.09 2.54
N VAL A 57 23.37 -25.63 2.49
CA VAL A 57 22.66 -25.12 3.68
C VAL A 57 22.25 -26.27 4.59
N LYS A 58 21.84 -27.41 4.01
CA LYS A 58 21.53 -28.63 4.79
C LYS A 58 22.76 -29.17 5.50
N ASP A 59 23.92 -29.15 4.84
CA ASP A 59 25.19 -29.62 5.40
C ASP A 59 25.62 -28.78 6.61
N ILE A 60 25.48 -27.45 6.52
CA ILE A 60 25.76 -26.53 7.64
C ILE A 60 24.80 -26.78 8.81
N LEU A 61 23.51 -26.99 8.53
CA LEU A 61 22.51 -27.28 9.57
C LEU A 61 22.79 -28.61 10.28
N CYS A 62 23.16 -29.65 9.53
CA CYS A 62 23.51 -30.94 10.09
C CYS A 62 24.80 -30.88 10.92
N SER A 63 25.83 -30.21 10.40
CA SER A 63 27.14 -30.08 11.06
C SER A 63 27.08 -29.31 12.38
N LEU A 64 26.10 -28.41 12.54
CA LEU A 64 25.92 -27.58 13.72
C LEU A 64 24.73 -28.02 14.60
N PHE A 65 24.16 -29.21 14.36
CA PHE A 65 23.00 -29.75 15.07
C PHE A 65 21.79 -28.80 15.14
N ILE A 66 21.61 -27.96 14.13
CA ILE A 66 20.55 -26.95 14.08
C ILE A 66 19.25 -27.63 13.61
N GLN A 67 18.22 -27.64 14.46
CA GLN A 67 16.95 -28.27 14.11
C GLN A 67 16.29 -27.56 12.92
N ARG A 68 15.89 -28.33 11.89
CA ARG A 68 15.19 -27.83 10.70
C ARG A 68 13.68 -27.97 10.87
N TRP A 69 12.93 -26.89 10.68
CA TRP A 69 11.47 -26.91 10.63
C TRP A 69 10.99 -26.56 9.21
N GLN A 70 10.45 -27.56 8.52
CA GLN A 70 9.83 -27.42 7.19
C GLN A 70 8.31 -27.28 7.33
N LEU A 71 7.72 -26.31 6.64
CA LEU A 71 6.27 -26.28 6.42
C LEU A 71 5.94 -27.22 5.25
N GLU A 72 5.36 -28.38 5.55
CA GLU A 72 4.95 -29.37 4.56
C GLU A 72 3.95 -28.77 3.54
N THR A 73 4.20 -29.04 2.26
CA THR A 73 3.50 -28.47 1.10
C THR A 73 2.08 -28.99 0.90
N HIS A 74 1.66 -30.05 1.61
CA HIS A 74 0.44 -30.80 1.29
C HIS A 74 -0.84 -30.35 2.01
N HIS A 75 -0.79 -29.31 2.87
CA HIS A 75 -1.98 -28.81 3.56
C HIS A 75 -2.19 -27.30 3.36
N ARG A 76 -2.59 -26.90 2.14
CA ARG A 76 -2.94 -25.51 1.75
C ARG A 76 -4.06 -24.83 2.57
N HIS A 77 -4.71 -25.57 3.49
CA HIS A 77 -5.85 -25.09 4.29
C HIS A 77 -5.51 -24.72 5.74
N GLN A 78 -4.29 -24.99 6.24
CA GLN A 78 -3.98 -24.84 7.67
C GLN A 78 -3.53 -23.44 8.14
N ASN A 79 -3.62 -22.39 7.30
CA ASN A 79 -3.27 -21.05 7.77
C ASN A 79 -4.42 -20.03 7.75
N PRO A 80 -5.48 -20.24 8.58
CA PRO A 80 -6.48 -19.22 8.89
C PRO A 80 -5.84 -17.90 9.31
N VAL A 81 -4.69 -17.98 9.98
CA VAL A 81 -3.89 -16.84 10.47
C VAL A 81 -3.31 -16.05 9.31
N LYS A 82 -2.71 -16.70 8.31
CA LYS A 82 -2.16 -16.05 7.11
C LYS A 82 -3.27 -15.43 6.24
N ARG A 83 -4.47 -16.05 6.18
CA ARG A 83 -5.66 -15.46 5.53
C ARG A 83 -6.18 -14.24 6.29
N LYS A 84 -6.38 -14.34 7.61
CA LYS A 84 -6.80 -13.22 8.47
C LYS A 84 -5.78 -12.09 8.51
N ILE A 85 -4.48 -12.39 8.46
CA ILE A 85 -3.40 -11.39 8.30
C ILE A 85 -3.46 -10.72 6.95
N GLN A 86 -3.68 -11.45 5.86
CA GLN A 86 -3.90 -10.84 4.54
C GLN A 86 -5.18 -10.00 4.49
N ASP A 87 -6.16 -10.27 5.33
CA ASP A 87 -7.41 -9.52 5.44
C ASP A 87 -7.24 -8.28 6.31
N MET A 88 -6.52 -8.38 7.43
CA MET A 88 -6.10 -7.23 8.25
C MET A 88 -5.18 -6.27 7.48
N LYS A 89 -4.35 -6.78 6.56
CA LYS A 89 -3.58 -5.96 5.61
C LYS A 89 -4.42 -5.13 4.64
N ARG A 90 -5.72 -5.41 4.50
CA ARG A 90 -6.58 -4.89 3.42
C ARG A 90 -7.66 -3.91 3.90
N THR A 91 -8.14 -4.09 5.12
CA THR A 91 -9.36 -3.45 5.65
C THR A 91 -9.20 -1.99 6.10
N THR A 92 -8.06 -1.37 5.86
CA THR A 92 -7.72 -0.07 6.44
C THR A 92 -8.01 1.14 5.53
N ASN A 93 -8.92 1.01 4.57
CA ASN A 93 -9.13 2.07 3.58
C ASN A 93 -10.35 2.94 3.89
N SER A 94 -10.09 4.19 4.31
CA SER A 94 -10.99 5.32 4.03
C SER A 94 -10.43 6.13 2.88
N ILE A 95 -11.24 6.25 1.83
CA ILE A 95 -10.96 6.99 0.61
C ILE A 95 -11.32 8.46 0.89
N LYS A 96 -10.38 9.27 1.38
CA LYS A 96 -10.48 10.72 1.17
C LYS A 96 -10.15 10.99 -0.30
N GLY A 97 -11.19 11.14 -1.12
CA GLY A 97 -11.06 11.51 -2.51
C GLY A 97 -10.38 12.86 -2.61
N ARG A 98 -9.11 12.87 -3.06
CA ARG A 98 -8.52 14.12 -3.55
C ARG A 98 -9.31 14.53 -4.77
N MET A 99 -9.67 15.79 -4.82
CA MET A 99 -10.33 16.37 -5.99
C MET A 99 -9.24 16.66 -7.02
N GLY A 100 -9.51 16.34 -8.28
CA GLY A 100 -8.61 16.61 -9.38
C GLY A 100 -9.23 17.68 -10.25
N THR A 101 -8.41 18.54 -10.82
CA THR A 101 -8.83 19.53 -11.82
C THR A 101 -7.88 19.49 -12.99
N PHE A 102 -8.36 19.92 -14.15
CA PHE A 102 -7.59 20.07 -15.35
C PHE A 102 -7.79 21.46 -15.94
N GLY A 103 -6.84 21.86 -16.78
CA GLY A 103 -6.90 23.06 -17.59
C GLY A 103 -6.21 22.81 -18.92
N TRP A 104 -6.65 23.50 -19.96
CA TRP A 104 -6.02 23.51 -21.27
C TRP A 104 -6.28 24.86 -21.95
N SER A 105 -5.37 25.25 -22.84
CA SER A 105 -5.46 26.49 -23.60
C SER A 105 -5.06 26.23 -25.05
N MET A 106 -5.76 26.86 -25.99
CA MET A 106 -5.54 26.75 -27.43
C MET A 106 -5.17 28.10 -28.01
N ASN A 107 -3.97 28.18 -28.58
CA ASN A 107 -3.40 29.42 -29.09
C ASN A 107 -3.09 29.32 -30.58
N LEU A 108 -3.16 30.46 -31.27
CA LEU A 108 -2.60 30.63 -32.60
C LEU A 108 -1.06 30.61 -32.54
N LYS A 109 -0.42 30.39 -33.70
CA LYS A 109 1.05 30.38 -33.82
C LYS A 109 1.70 31.71 -33.40
N ASN A 110 0.98 32.83 -33.57
CA ASN A 110 1.43 34.16 -33.13
C ASN A 110 1.27 34.39 -31.62
N GLY A 111 0.77 33.41 -30.87
CA GLY A 111 0.58 33.48 -29.43
C GLY A 111 -0.79 34.01 -28.97
N THR A 112 -1.69 34.41 -29.87
CA THR A 112 -3.03 34.82 -29.44
C THR A 112 -3.80 33.62 -28.88
N THR A 113 -4.28 33.73 -27.64
CA THR A 113 -5.20 32.74 -27.05
C THR A 113 -6.55 32.82 -27.74
N ILE A 114 -7.01 31.68 -28.27
CA ILE A 114 -8.30 31.55 -28.95
C ILE A 114 -9.36 31.14 -27.92
N ILE A 115 -9.05 30.13 -27.12
CA ILE A 115 -9.98 29.54 -26.16
C ILE A 115 -9.24 28.82 -25.05
N GLU A 116 -9.86 28.83 -23.88
CA GLU A 116 -9.38 28.14 -22.68
C GLU A 116 -10.49 27.23 -22.15
N GLY A 117 -10.10 26.10 -21.58
CA GLY A 117 -11.01 25.18 -20.91
C GLY A 117 -10.43 24.71 -19.59
N SER A 118 -11.28 24.60 -18.58
CA SER A 118 -10.92 24.01 -17.29
C SER A 118 -12.11 23.30 -16.67
N GLY A 119 -11.83 22.34 -15.80
CA GLY A 119 -12.89 21.55 -15.20
C GLY A 119 -12.42 20.55 -14.15
N PRO A 120 -13.37 19.84 -13.55
CA PRO A 120 -13.09 18.80 -12.57
C PRO A 120 -12.71 17.49 -13.26
N ALA A 121 -11.74 16.79 -12.71
CA ALA A 121 -11.43 15.40 -13.02
C ALA A 121 -12.14 14.51 -11.99
N TYR A 122 -12.86 13.49 -12.47
CA TYR A 122 -13.66 12.60 -11.61
C TYR A 122 -13.04 11.22 -11.49
N GLY A 123 -13.41 10.46 -10.46
CA GLY A 123 -13.01 9.06 -10.27
C GLY A 123 -11.96 8.87 -9.18
N SER A 124 -11.80 7.62 -8.73
CA SER A 124 -11.04 7.31 -7.52
C SER A 124 -10.19 6.04 -7.70
N PRO A 125 -8.89 6.08 -7.32
CA PRO A 125 -8.17 7.21 -6.76
C PRO A 125 -7.92 8.31 -7.81
N MET A 126 -7.81 9.55 -7.35
CA MET A 126 -7.42 10.70 -8.17
C MET A 126 -5.92 10.98 -8.01
N ASP A 127 -5.24 11.13 -9.15
CA ASP A 127 -3.83 11.51 -9.27
C ASP A 127 -3.62 12.46 -10.44
N LEU A 128 -2.40 13.01 -10.57
CA LEU A 128 -2.05 13.94 -11.65
C LEU A 128 -2.21 13.28 -13.03
N TYR A 129 -1.83 12.01 -13.16
CA TYR A 129 -1.94 11.26 -14.41
C TYR A 129 -3.39 11.19 -14.91
N ARG A 130 -4.34 10.94 -14.01
CA ARG A 130 -5.77 10.97 -14.33
C ARG A 130 -6.24 12.38 -14.67
N ALA A 131 -5.84 13.39 -13.91
CA ALA A 131 -6.25 14.78 -14.17
C ALA A 131 -5.76 15.28 -15.55
N GLU A 132 -4.52 14.98 -15.91
CA GLU A 132 -3.94 15.29 -17.23
C GLU A 132 -4.64 14.53 -18.36
N ALA A 133 -4.98 13.25 -18.14
CA ALA A 133 -5.78 12.47 -19.09
C ALA A 133 -7.17 13.10 -19.30
N TYR A 134 -7.81 13.63 -18.26
CA TYR A 134 -9.06 14.39 -18.38
C TYR A 134 -8.86 15.68 -19.18
N GLY A 135 -7.79 16.43 -18.93
CA GLY A 135 -7.47 17.65 -19.70
C GLY A 135 -7.34 17.37 -21.19
N LYS A 136 -6.59 16.32 -21.54
CA LYS A 136 -6.43 15.86 -22.93
C LYS A 136 -7.76 15.35 -23.52
N CYS A 137 -8.53 14.58 -22.77
CA CYS A 137 -9.85 14.13 -23.19
C CYS A 137 -10.79 15.31 -23.47
N SER A 138 -10.75 16.35 -22.62
CA SER A 138 -11.61 17.52 -22.72
C SER A 138 -11.33 18.34 -23.99
N ILE A 139 -10.06 18.67 -24.28
CA ILE A 139 -9.72 19.42 -25.50
C ILE A 139 -10.02 18.61 -26.76
N LEU A 140 -9.74 17.31 -26.77
CA LEU A 140 -10.05 16.46 -27.93
C LEU A 140 -11.56 16.31 -28.15
N GLN A 141 -12.33 16.16 -27.07
CA GLN A 141 -13.79 16.10 -27.16
C GLN A 141 -14.35 17.43 -27.69
N PHE A 142 -13.82 18.56 -27.21
CA PHE A 142 -14.18 19.88 -27.71
C PHE A 142 -13.91 20.01 -29.21
N LEU A 143 -12.71 19.66 -29.68
CA LEU A 143 -12.35 19.70 -31.09
C LEU A 143 -13.21 18.79 -31.96
N PHE A 144 -13.53 17.59 -31.47
CA PHE A 144 -14.43 16.64 -32.15
C PHE A 144 -15.84 17.22 -32.30
N LEU A 145 -16.39 17.81 -31.24
CA LEU A 145 -17.71 18.44 -31.27
C LEU A 145 -17.71 19.69 -32.16
N LEU A 146 -16.68 20.53 -32.08
CA LEU A 146 -16.52 21.73 -32.89
C LEU A 146 -16.51 21.40 -34.39
N ARG A 147 -15.74 20.36 -34.76
CA ARG A 147 -15.68 19.82 -36.13
C ARG A 147 -17.07 19.42 -36.63
N GLY A 148 -17.82 18.67 -35.82
CA GLY A 148 -19.15 18.17 -36.21
C GLY A 148 -20.24 19.25 -36.23
N TYR A 149 -20.22 20.18 -35.27
CA TYR A 149 -21.24 21.21 -35.13
C TYR A 149 -21.18 22.26 -36.26
N TYR A 150 -19.97 22.66 -36.65
CA TYR A 150 -19.75 23.68 -37.68
C TYR A 150 -19.36 23.09 -39.05
N ASP A 151 -19.36 21.76 -39.19
CA ASP A 151 -18.87 21.04 -40.38
C ASP A 151 -17.48 21.52 -40.85
N LEU A 152 -16.56 21.66 -39.88
CA LEU A 152 -15.23 22.22 -40.11
C LEU A 152 -14.22 21.15 -40.51
N THR A 153 -13.31 21.52 -41.41
CA THR A 153 -12.03 20.81 -41.54
C THR A 153 -11.02 21.46 -40.61
N LEU A 154 -10.59 20.74 -39.56
CA LEU A 154 -9.58 21.24 -38.65
C LEU A 154 -8.21 21.28 -39.33
N ALA A 155 -7.51 22.40 -39.20
CA ALA A 155 -6.11 22.51 -39.60
C ALA A 155 -5.21 21.58 -38.75
N PRO A 156 -4.00 21.24 -39.21
CA PRO A 156 -3.04 20.50 -38.38
C PRO A 156 -2.75 21.24 -37.07
N MET A 157 -2.88 20.55 -35.94
CA MET A 157 -2.63 21.11 -34.61
C MET A 157 -1.67 20.25 -33.80
N HIS A 158 -0.98 20.89 -32.86
CA HIS A 158 -0.08 20.25 -31.92
C HIS A 158 -0.66 20.39 -30.52
N VAL A 159 -0.87 19.25 -29.84
CA VAL A 159 -1.28 19.19 -28.44
C VAL A 159 -0.08 18.78 -27.61
N TYR A 160 0.22 19.56 -26.58
CA TYR A 160 1.34 19.31 -25.68
C TYR A 160 0.84 18.88 -24.30
N CYS A 161 1.52 17.93 -23.66
CA CYS A 161 1.29 17.53 -22.26
C CYS A 161 2.62 17.20 -21.58
N ASP A 162 2.71 17.44 -20.28
CA ASP A 162 3.89 17.14 -19.48
C ASP A 162 3.95 15.71 -18.92
N ASN A 163 2.99 14.87 -19.33
CA ASN A 163 2.98 13.46 -18.98
C ASN A 163 3.46 12.57 -20.11
N GLN A 164 4.74 12.22 -20.09
CA GLN A 164 5.33 11.32 -21.08
C GLN A 164 4.57 10.00 -21.20
N ALA A 165 4.14 9.40 -20.08
CA ALA A 165 3.45 8.11 -20.11
C ALA A 165 2.06 8.20 -20.79
N LEU A 166 1.38 9.35 -20.67
CA LEU A 166 0.14 9.61 -21.39
C LEU A 166 0.41 9.70 -22.89
N GLU A 167 1.44 10.44 -23.29
CA GLU A 167 1.79 10.62 -24.70
C GLU A 167 2.26 9.32 -25.35
N ASP A 168 3.07 8.53 -24.65
CA ASP A 168 3.49 7.20 -25.10
C ASP A 168 2.27 6.32 -25.36
N HIS A 169 1.25 6.40 -24.50
CA HIS A 169 0.03 5.60 -24.63
C HIS A 169 -0.88 6.05 -25.78
N VAL A 170 -0.95 7.36 -26.04
CA VAL A 170 -1.79 7.94 -27.11
C VAL A 170 -1.14 7.78 -28.48
N ASN A 171 0.18 7.93 -28.56
CA ASN A 171 0.95 7.78 -29.79
C ASN A 171 1.25 6.32 -30.14
N GLU A 172 0.94 5.36 -29.26
CA GLU A 172 1.10 3.94 -29.54
C GLU A 172 0.26 3.53 -30.77
N PRO A 173 0.86 2.98 -31.82
CA PRO A 173 0.12 2.50 -32.99
C PRO A 173 -0.82 1.36 -32.58
N ARG A 174 -2.14 1.60 -32.66
CA ARG A 174 -3.15 0.60 -32.34
C ARG A 174 -4.02 0.29 -33.54
N GLU A 175 -3.74 -0.82 -34.18
CA GLU A 175 -4.56 -1.35 -35.28
C GLU A 175 -5.96 -1.77 -34.78
N GLN A 176 -6.08 -2.20 -33.53
CA GLN A 176 -7.32 -2.73 -32.97
C GLN A 176 -8.14 -1.65 -32.28
N SER A 177 -9.47 -1.71 -32.45
CA SER A 177 -10.45 -0.85 -31.78
C SER A 177 -10.81 -1.33 -30.38
N ARG A 178 -10.45 -2.57 -30.04
CA ARG A 178 -10.74 -3.22 -28.75
C ARG A 178 -9.44 -3.62 -28.03
N PRO A 179 -9.43 -3.69 -26.69
CA PRO A 179 -8.29 -4.22 -25.95
C PRO A 179 -7.96 -5.64 -26.37
N LYS A 180 -6.67 -5.99 -26.37
CA LYS A 180 -6.20 -7.32 -26.78
C LYS A 180 -6.67 -8.40 -25.80
N PHE A 181 -6.81 -8.04 -24.53
CA PHE A 181 -7.29 -8.92 -23.48
C PHE A 181 -8.32 -8.21 -22.57
N PRO A 182 -9.36 -8.91 -22.07
CA PRO A 182 -10.39 -8.29 -21.23
C PRO A 182 -9.86 -7.61 -19.96
N ASN A 183 -8.76 -8.12 -19.39
CA ASN A 183 -8.14 -7.55 -18.19
C ASN A 183 -7.44 -6.20 -18.44
N GLU A 184 -7.22 -5.79 -19.68
CA GLU A 184 -6.72 -4.44 -19.99
C GLU A 184 -7.72 -3.37 -19.59
N ALA A 185 -9.02 -3.65 -19.71
CA ALA A 185 -10.08 -2.76 -19.24
C ALA A 185 -10.10 -2.58 -17.70
N LEU A 186 -9.35 -3.40 -16.96
CA LEU A 186 -9.19 -3.30 -15.51
C LEU A 186 -7.94 -2.51 -15.10
N LYS A 187 -7.11 -2.08 -16.06
CA LYS A 187 -5.95 -1.22 -15.80
C LYS A 187 -6.42 0.14 -15.26
N ALA A 188 -5.54 0.82 -14.54
CA ALA A 188 -5.85 2.12 -13.97
C ALA A 188 -6.16 3.13 -15.09
N ILE A 189 -7.21 3.94 -14.89
CA ILE A 189 -7.56 5.07 -15.76
C ILE A 189 -7.97 4.63 -17.19
N TRP A 190 -8.30 3.35 -17.36
CA TRP A 190 -8.72 2.80 -18.66
C TRP A 190 -9.91 3.56 -19.25
N ASP A 191 -10.86 3.96 -18.42
CA ASP A 191 -12.07 4.70 -18.77
C ASP A 191 -11.78 6.00 -19.55
N VAL A 192 -10.82 6.80 -19.07
CA VAL A 192 -10.43 8.06 -19.73
C VAL A 192 -9.45 7.78 -20.89
N LEU A 193 -8.48 6.88 -20.70
CA LEU A 193 -7.45 6.60 -21.70
C LEU A 193 -8.04 6.07 -23.01
N GLN A 194 -9.02 5.15 -22.94
CA GLN A 194 -9.65 4.64 -24.15
C GLN A 194 -10.42 5.74 -24.91
N ALA A 195 -11.00 6.70 -24.19
CA ALA A 195 -11.71 7.82 -24.80
C ALA A 195 -10.74 8.76 -25.52
N VAL A 196 -9.59 9.06 -24.89
CA VAL A 196 -8.51 9.84 -25.53
C VAL A 196 -8.00 9.14 -26.79
N VAL A 197 -7.70 7.84 -26.72
CA VAL A 197 -7.22 7.06 -27.87
C VAL A 197 -8.26 7.03 -29.00
N ARG A 198 -9.54 6.87 -28.66
CA ARG A 198 -10.63 6.91 -29.65
C ARG A 198 -10.72 8.29 -30.32
N LEU A 199 -10.72 9.37 -29.54
CA LEU A 199 -10.80 10.73 -30.07
C LEU A 199 -9.57 11.09 -30.93
N ALA A 200 -8.38 10.64 -30.53
CA ALA A 200 -7.16 10.80 -31.32
C ALA A 200 -7.29 10.16 -32.71
N LYS A 201 -7.87 8.96 -32.81
CA LYS A 201 -8.14 8.29 -34.10
C LYS A 201 -9.15 9.05 -34.97
N LEU A 202 -10.13 9.70 -34.35
CA LEU A 202 -11.16 10.49 -35.04
C LEU A 202 -10.66 11.88 -35.47
N LEU A 203 -9.50 12.30 -34.98
CA LEU A 203 -8.88 13.60 -35.20
C LEU A 203 -7.44 13.45 -35.73
N PRO A 204 -7.23 12.82 -36.90
CA PRO A 204 -5.89 12.48 -37.42
C PRO A 204 -5.00 13.71 -37.71
N GLN A 205 -5.57 14.90 -37.83
CA GLN A 205 -4.87 16.17 -37.98
C GLN A 205 -4.17 16.66 -36.70
N ILE A 206 -4.46 16.04 -35.55
CA ILE A 206 -3.88 16.41 -34.26
C ILE A 206 -2.66 15.53 -33.98
N THR A 207 -1.54 16.17 -33.66
CA THR A 207 -0.31 15.48 -33.24
C THR A 207 -0.03 15.75 -31.77
N PHE A 208 0.50 14.76 -31.07
CA PHE A 208 0.68 14.80 -29.62
C PHE A 208 2.14 14.77 -29.23
N HIS A 209 2.53 15.69 -28.34
CA HIS A 209 3.93 15.96 -28.01
C HIS A 209 4.12 16.05 -26.50
N HIS A 210 5.13 15.34 -26.00
CA HIS A 210 5.54 15.54 -24.61
C HIS A 210 6.40 16.80 -24.46
N ILE A 211 6.19 17.51 -23.35
CA ILE A 211 7.01 18.65 -22.93
C ILE A 211 7.43 18.49 -21.47
N LYS A 212 8.51 19.13 -21.05
CA LYS A 212 8.92 19.05 -19.65
C LYS A 212 8.00 19.93 -18.79
N GLY A 213 7.44 19.38 -17.72
CA GLY A 213 6.66 20.15 -16.75
C GLY A 213 7.51 21.14 -15.95
N HIS A 214 6.87 22.22 -15.48
CA HIS A 214 7.45 23.22 -14.55
C HIS A 214 8.84 23.77 -14.94
N GLN A 215 9.04 24.11 -16.21
CA GLN A 215 10.31 24.69 -16.68
C GLN A 215 10.59 26.09 -16.11
N ASP A 216 9.55 26.81 -15.68
CA ASP A 216 9.61 28.10 -14.98
C ASP A 216 10.39 28.07 -13.67
N ARG A 217 10.58 26.90 -13.05
CA ARG A 217 11.42 26.76 -11.85
C ARG A 217 12.92 26.90 -12.12
N GLN A 218 13.34 26.72 -13.37
CA GLN A 218 14.76 26.70 -13.76
C GLN A 218 15.08 27.72 -14.85
N VAL A 219 14.07 28.18 -15.60
CA VAL A 219 14.22 29.07 -16.75
C VAL A 219 13.34 30.29 -16.52
N ALA A 220 13.92 31.48 -16.70
CA ALA A 220 13.17 32.73 -16.59
C ALA A 220 12.05 32.78 -17.66
N LEU A 221 10.92 33.41 -17.32
CA LEU A 221 9.70 33.38 -18.13
C LEU A 221 9.92 33.88 -19.57
N ASP A 222 10.80 34.87 -19.74
CA ASP A 222 11.20 35.47 -21.02
C ASP A 222 11.98 34.52 -21.94
N LYS A 223 12.47 33.39 -21.41
CA LYS A 223 13.25 32.37 -22.15
C LYS A 223 12.49 31.07 -22.34
N LEU A 224 11.21 31.02 -21.96
CA LEU A 224 10.41 29.82 -22.12
C LEU A 224 10.03 29.60 -23.58
N SER A 225 10.05 28.34 -24.00
CA SER A 225 9.44 27.96 -25.28
C SER A 225 7.92 28.15 -25.20
N ARG A 226 7.28 28.45 -26.35
CA ARG A 226 5.83 28.62 -26.39
C ARG A 226 5.03 27.43 -25.83
N PRO A 227 5.40 26.16 -26.08
CA PRO A 227 4.75 25.02 -25.43
C PRO A 227 4.88 25.01 -23.89
N ALA A 228 6.01 25.48 -23.36
CA ALA A 228 6.22 25.57 -21.92
C ALA A 228 5.33 26.63 -21.26
N GLU A 229 5.16 27.79 -21.92
CA GLU A 229 4.23 28.84 -21.48
C GLU A 229 2.78 28.32 -21.45
N LEU A 230 2.37 27.59 -22.49
CA LEU A 230 1.06 26.95 -22.57
C LEU A 230 0.83 25.94 -21.44
N ASN A 231 1.86 25.18 -21.05
CA ASN A 231 1.76 24.24 -19.93
C ASN A 231 1.53 24.96 -18.60
N ILE A 232 2.23 26.09 -18.40
CA ILE A 232 2.05 26.93 -17.21
C ILE A 232 0.63 27.50 -17.18
N GLN A 233 0.14 28.00 -18.32
CA GLN A 233 -1.23 28.50 -18.47
C GLN A 233 -2.27 27.41 -18.16
N ALA A 234 -2.08 26.19 -18.68
CA ALA A 234 -2.93 25.04 -18.36
C ALA A 234 -2.93 24.71 -16.85
N GLY A 235 -1.77 24.73 -16.21
CA GLY A 235 -1.64 24.54 -14.76
C GLY A 235 -2.30 25.67 -13.94
N GLN A 236 -2.19 26.92 -14.39
CA GLN A 236 -2.86 28.06 -13.79
C GLN A 236 -4.38 27.94 -13.89
N LEU A 237 -4.90 27.53 -15.05
CA LEU A 237 -6.33 27.27 -15.26
C LEU A 237 -6.85 26.16 -14.34
N ALA A 238 -6.12 25.04 -14.23
CA ALA A 238 -6.46 23.95 -13.31
C ALA A 238 -6.46 24.42 -11.84
N GLY A 239 -5.46 25.21 -11.45
CA GLY A 239 -5.33 25.78 -10.11
C GLY A 239 -6.40 26.83 -9.79
N ASN A 240 -6.76 27.67 -10.76
CA ASN A 240 -7.85 28.63 -10.65
C ASN A 240 -9.18 27.91 -10.47
N TYR A 241 -9.47 26.90 -11.29
CA TYR A 241 -10.68 26.09 -11.14
C TYR A 241 -10.74 25.43 -9.75
N GLN A 242 -9.63 24.86 -9.28
CA GLN A 242 -9.55 24.24 -7.95
C GLN A 242 -9.83 25.23 -6.80
N ARG A 243 -9.42 26.49 -6.94
CA ARG A 243 -9.64 27.54 -5.92
C ARG A 243 -11.05 28.13 -5.96
N LEU A 244 -11.57 28.38 -7.17
CA LEU A 244 -12.79 29.16 -7.36
C LEU A 244 -14.05 28.29 -7.38
N SER A 245 -13.93 27.02 -7.78
CA SER A 245 -15.10 26.15 -7.89
C SER A 245 -15.41 25.43 -6.58
N SER A 246 -16.71 25.32 -6.29
CA SER A 246 -17.26 24.45 -5.25
C SER A 246 -17.60 23.06 -5.79
N HIS A 247 -16.80 22.56 -6.76
CA HIS A 247 -17.04 21.25 -7.36
C HIS A 247 -17.05 20.17 -6.28
N LYS A 248 -17.79 19.08 -6.51
CA LYS A 248 -17.96 17.99 -5.54
C LYS A 248 -17.38 16.71 -6.10
N ASN A 249 -16.88 15.86 -5.21
CA ASN A 249 -16.55 14.47 -5.55
C ASN A 249 -17.85 13.71 -5.81
N ILE A 250 -18.34 13.79 -7.05
CA ILE A 250 -19.44 12.96 -7.55
C ILE A 250 -18.87 11.73 -8.28
N PRO A 251 -19.67 10.66 -8.44
CA PRO A 251 -19.31 9.58 -9.35
C PRO A 251 -18.93 10.11 -10.72
N ALA A 252 -17.87 9.55 -11.30
CA ALA A 252 -17.43 9.93 -12.63
C ALA A 252 -18.54 9.69 -13.67
N PRO A 253 -18.75 10.64 -14.59
CA PRO A 253 -19.68 10.44 -15.69
C PRO A 253 -19.18 9.32 -16.58
N MET A 254 -20.11 8.60 -17.21
CA MET A 254 -19.77 7.51 -18.12
C MET A 254 -19.27 8.11 -19.43
N ILE A 255 -17.94 8.10 -19.59
CA ILE A 255 -17.27 8.61 -20.79
C ILE A 255 -17.48 7.63 -21.92
N GLU A 256 -17.73 8.12 -23.13
CA GLU A 256 -17.93 7.29 -24.31
C GLU A 256 -16.76 6.31 -24.53
N GLY A 257 -17.10 5.03 -24.74
CA GLY A 257 -16.17 3.89 -24.72
C GLY A 257 -16.14 3.16 -23.38
N THR A 258 -16.56 3.80 -22.29
CA THR A 258 -16.74 3.16 -20.99
C THR A 258 -18.14 2.60 -20.87
N HIS A 259 -18.26 1.28 -20.80
CA HIS A 259 -19.56 0.60 -20.78
C HIS A 259 -20.07 0.28 -19.37
N CYS A 260 -19.19 0.28 -18.37
CA CYS A 260 -19.56 0.04 -16.98
C CYS A 260 -18.62 0.72 -16.00
N HIS A 261 -19.15 1.09 -14.84
CA HIS A 261 -18.40 1.62 -13.71
C HIS A 261 -18.61 0.72 -12.49
N LEU A 262 -17.55 0.54 -11.69
CA LEU A 262 -17.68 0.03 -10.33
C LEU A 262 -17.84 1.23 -9.38
N ILE A 263 -18.99 1.33 -8.73
CA ILE A 263 -19.23 2.34 -7.69
C ILE A 263 -18.97 1.70 -6.32
N TYR A 264 -18.12 2.33 -5.52
CA TYR A 264 -17.80 1.89 -4.16
C TYR A 264 -17.73 3.11 -3.23
N ASN A 265 -18.46 3.06 -2.11
CA ASN A 265 -18.60 4.18 -1.16
C ASN A 265 -18.97 5.51 -1.85
N GLY A 266 -19.89 5.47 -2.81
CA GLY A 266 -20.36 6.65 -3.56
C GLY A 266 -19.34 7.22 -4.56
N GLN A 267 -18.23 6.52 -4.83
CA GLN A 267 -17.21 6.96 -5.79
C GLN A 267 -17.03 5.95 -6.92
N THR A 268 -16.75 6.45 -8.13
CA THR A 268 -16.35 5.59 -9.25
C THR A 268 -14.92 5.10 -9.04
N VAL A 269 -14.76 3.79 -8.93
CA VAL A 269 -13.47 3.10 -8.84
C VAL A 269 -12.88 2.96 -10.23
N THR A 270 -11.67 3.48 -10.43
CA THR A 270 -11.01 3.56 -11.74
C THR A 270 -9.72 2.73 -11.81
N SER A 271 -9.37 2.08 -10.70
CA SER A 271 -8.25 1.15 -10.61
C SER A 271 -8.44 0.19 -9.44
N LYS A 272 -7.59 -0.83 -9.34
CA LYS A 272 -7.56 -1.75 -8.18
C LYS A 272 -8.93 -2.39 -7.86
N HIS A 273 -9.78 -2.59 -8.86
CA HIS A 273 -11.14 -3.15 -8.73
C HIS A 273 -11.21 -4.38 -7.81
N ARG A 274 -10.29 -5.34 -8.01
CA ARG A 274 -10.20 -6.56 -7.19
C ARG A 274 -9.94 -6.27 -5.71
N LYS A 275 -9.16 -5.23 -5.39
CA LYS A 275 -8.94 -4.78 -4.01
C LYS A 275 -10.25 -4.23 -3.45
N HIS A 276 -10.88 -3.26 -4.11
CA HIS A 276 -12.16 -2.68 -3.64
C HIS A 276 -13.25 -3.73 -3.40
N ILE A 277 -13.44 -4.69 -4.31
CA ILE A 277 -14.42 -5.78 -4.14
C ILE A 277 -14.08 -6.65 -2.93
N ARG A 278 -12.80 -7.00 -2.73
CA ARG A 278 -12.36 -7.81 -1.59
C ARG A 278 -12.49 -7.08 -0.27
N ASP A 279 -12.13 -5.80 -0.26
CA ASP A 279 -12.20 -4.94 0.91
C ASP A 279 -13.68 -4.80 1.31
N HIS A 280 -14.57 -4.49 0.37
CA HIS A 280 -16.02 -4.42 0.63
C HIS A 280 -16.55 -5.71 1.27
N ARG A 281 -16.20 -6.87 0.70
CA ARG A 281 -16.68 -8.17 1.18
C ARG A 281 -16.17 -8.55 2.58
N ARG A 282 -15.03 -8.03 3.03
CA ARG A 282 -14.36 -8.50 4.26
C ARG A 282 -14.32 -7.47 5.38
N THR A 283 -14.59 -6.20 5.07
CA THR A 283 -14.38 -5.09 6.00
C THR A 283 -15.30 -5.21 7.21
N LYS A 284 -16.57 -5.56 6.99
CA LYS A 284 -17.56 -5.67 8.07
C LYS A 284 -17.20 -6.77 9.05
N GLU A 285 -16.95 -7.98 8.56
CA GLU A 285 -16.62 -9.14 9.40
C GLU A 285 -15.31 -8.93 10.14
N LEU A 286 -14.33 -8.29 9.50
CA LEU A 286 -13.07 -8.02 10.17
C LEU A 286 -13.18 -6.94 11.24
N LYS A 287 -13.92 -5.85 10.98
CA LYS A 287 -14.22 -4.82 11.99
C LYS A 287 -14.87 -5.49 13.22
N THR A 288 -15.89 -6.31 13.01
CA THR A 288 -16.55 -7.07 14.08
C THR A 288 -15.57 -7.95 14.84
N TYR A 289 -14.72 -8.71 14.12
CA TYR A 289 -13.71 -9.55 14.76
C TYR A 289 -12.70 -8.78 15.61
N ILE A 290 -12.19 -7.65 15.09
CA ILE A 290 -11.23 -6.82 15.83
C ILE A 290 -11.90 -6.25 17.08
N MET A 291 -13.09 -5.67 16.94
CA MET A 291 -13.84 -5.10 18.07
C MET A 291 -14.11 -6.14 19.17
N GLN A 292 -14.54 -7.35 18.79
CA GLN A 292 -14.75 -8.45 19.74
C GLN A 292 -13.45 -8.89 20.41
N LYS A 293 -12.35 -8.97 19.66
CA LYS A 293 -11.07 -9.43 20.19
C LYS A 293 -10.43 -8.44 21.16
N THR A 294 -10.53 -7.14 20.87
CA THR A 294 -9.91 -6.09 21.68
C THR A 294 -10.87 -5.47 22.70
N GLN A 295 -12.15 -5.88 22.69
CA GLN A 295 -13.22 -5.31 23.50
C GLN A 295 -13.37 -3.78 23.32
N MET A 296 -13.00 -3.25 22.15
CA MET A 296 -13.12 -1.81 21.88
C MET A 296 -14.54 -1.47 21.44
N SER A 297 -15.03 -0.32 21.89
CA SER A 297 -16.30 0.23 21.42
C SER A 297 -16.20 0.65 19.95
N GLU A 298 -17.36 0.82 19.30
CA GLU A 298 -17.40 1.31 17.92
C GLU A 298 -16.84 2.73 17.81
N ALA A 299 -17.11 3.59 18.80
CA ALA A 299 -16.56 4.93 18.88
C ALA A 299 -15.03 4.91 18.93
N ALA A 300 -14.44 4.07 19.80
CA ALA A 300 -12.99 3.91 19.87
C ALA A 300 -12.40 3.32 18.58
N PHE A 301 -13.09 2.39 17.92
CA PHE A 301 -12.66 1.85 16.64
C PHE A 301 -12.63 2.95 15.56
N VAL A 302 -13.66 3.80 15.48
CA VAL A 302 -13.76 4.86 14.47
C VAL A 302 -12.75 5.99 14.73
N ASP A 303 -12.42 6.27 15.98
CA ASP A 303 -11.47 7.30 16.39
C ASP A 303 -10.02 6.98 16.00
N ILE A 304 -9.69 5.70 15.80
CA ILE A 304 -8.37 5.29 15.33
C ILE A 304 -8.14 5.78 13.89
N ASP A 305 -7.07 6.54 13.67
CA ASP A 305 -6.58 6.84 12.32
C ASP A 305 -5.94 5.60 11.68
N TRP A 306 -6.82 4.72 11.20
CA TRP A 306 -6.41 3.49 10.53
C TRP A 306 -5.54 3.81 9.29
N GLN A 307 -5.82 4.89 8.56
CA GLN A 307 -5.05 5.23 7.36
C GLN A 307 -3.57 5.48 7.68
N SER A 308 -3.28 6.25 8.72
CA SER A 308 -1.91 6.47 9.19
C SER A 308 -1.28 5.18 9.73
N HIS A 309 -2.07 4.36 10.42
CA HIS A 309 -1.63 3.04 10.88
C HIS A 309 -1.18 2.14 9.72
N GLU A 310 -1.98 2.01 8.65
CA GLU A 310 -1.61 1.22 7.46
C GLU A 310 -0.36 1.76 6.79
N ARG A 311 -0.26 3.07 6.59
CA ARG A 311 0.94 3.67 5.97
C ARG A 311 2.19 3.31 6.76
N SER A 312 2.13 3.40 8.09
CA SER A 312 3.21 3.01 8.99
C SER A 312 3.54 1.52 8.88
N VAL A 313 2.54 0.64 8.98
CA VAL A 313 2.74 -0.82 8.86
C VAL A 313 3.31 -1.22 7.50
N ASN A 314 2.87 -0.56 6.42
CA ASN A 314 3.33 -0.82 5.06
C ASN A 314 4.74 -0.27 4.76
N THR A 315 5.34 0.53 5.65
CA THR A 315 6.77 0.90 5.51
C THR A 315 7.69 -0.31 5.69
N PHE A 316 7.24 -1.31 6.44
CA PHE A 316 7.98 -2.56 6.63
C PHE A 316 7.77 -3.47 5.42
N LYS A 317 8.83 -4.14 4.97
CA LYS A 317 8.77 -5.14 3.90
C LYS A 317 8.93 -6.55 4.47
N ASP A 318 8.41 -7.54 3.76
CA ASP A 318 8.66 -8.97 3.99
C ASP A 318 8.45 -9.46 5.44
N GLY A 319 9.47 -10.09 6.04
CA GLY A 319 9.45 -10.68 7.37
C GLY A 319 9.04 -9.71 8.49
N PRO A 320 9.68 -8.52 8.62
CA PRO A 320 9.30 -7.49 9.59
C PRO A 320 7.81 -7.10 9.53
N HIS A 321 7.26 -6.95 8.32
CA HIS A 321 5.83 -6.66 8.16
C HIS A 321 4.97 -7.82 8.68
N ILE A 322 5.31 -9.05 8.34
CA ILE A 322 4.55 -10.23 8.77
C ILE A 322 4.59 -10.36 10.30
N PHE A 323 5.76 -10.16 10.89
CA PHE A 323 5.92 -10.14 12.34
C PHE A 323 5.05 -9.06 12.99
N LEU A 324 5.11 -7.82 12.48
CA LEU A 324 4.37 -6.69 13.04
C LEU A 324 2.86 -6.93 13.01
N VAL A 325 2.30 -7.38 11.88
CA VAL A 325 0.85 -7.67 11.80
C VAL A 325 0.46 -8.84 12.70
N LYS A 326 1.31 -9.87 12.83
CA LYS A 326 1.07 -10.95 13.80
C LYS A 326 1.10 -10.44 15.23
N PHE A 327 2.07 -9.59 15.56
CA PHE A 327 2.24 -9.01 16.87
C PHE A 327 1.05 -8.14 17.27
N LEU A 328 0.71 -7.14 16.44
CA LEU A 328 -0.39 -6.20 16.70
C LEU A 328 -1.74 -6.89 16.94
N HIS A 329 -1.96 -8.02 16.27
CA HIS A 329 -3.21 -8.75 16.37
C HIS A 329 -3.11 -10.03 17.23
N GLY A 330 -2.04 -10.23 18.00
CA GLY A 330 -1.92 -11.38 18.91
C GLY A 330 -1.99 -12.74 18.20
N TRP A 331 -1.29 -12.84 17.07
CA TRP A 331 -1.15 -14.03 16.21
C TRP A 331 0.32 -14.45 16.07
N LEU A 332 1.18 -14.02 16.98
CA LEU A 332 2.53 -14.58 17.06
C LEU A 332 2.45 -16.08 17.36
N PRO A 333 3.38 -16.88 16.81
CA PRO A 333 3.40 -18.33 17.02
C PRO A 333 3.93 -18.69 18.42
N VAL A 334 3.30 -18.16 19.46
CA VAL A 334 3.55 -18.49 20.87
C VAL A 334 2.92 -19.85 21.21
N GLY A 335 3.43 -20.54 22.23
CA GLY A 335 3.01 -21.87 22.68
C GLY A 335 1.49 -22.07 22.66
N LYS A 336 0.73 -21.17 23.29
CA LYS A 336 -0.75 -21.20 23.33
C LYS A 336 -1.40 -21.25 21.94
N LEU A 337 -0.80 -20.59 20.94
CA LEU A 337 -1.33 -20.56 19.58
C LEU A 337 -0.89 -21.79 18.78
N VAL A 338 0.40 -22.17 18.87
CA VAL A 338 0.94 -23.28 18.08
C VAL A 338 0.44 -24.64 18.57
N SER A 339 0.16 -24.76 19.87
CA SER A 339 -0.40 -25.97 20.47
C SER A 339 -1.76 -26.34 19.88
N ARG A 340 -2.53 -25.37 19.38
CA ARG A 340 -3.82 -25.63 18.71
C ARG A 340 -3.70 -26.45 17.43
N TYR A 341 -2.52 -26.46 16.79
CA TYR A 341 -2.31 -27.24 15.56
C TYR A 341 -1.96 -28.70 15.86
N ASN A 342 -1.12 -28.92 16.87
CA ASN A 342 -0.73 -30.25 17.35
C ASN A 342 -0.18 -30.11 18.78
N PRO A 343 -0.98 -30.40 19.81
CA PRO A 343 -0.57 -30.22 21.21
C PRO A 343 0.59 -31.13 21.63
N VAL A 344 0.68 -32.31 21.02
CA VAL A 344 1.72 -33.32 21.32
C VAL A 344 3.09 -32.83 20.81
N LYS A 345 3.12 -32.27 19.60
CA LYS A 345 4.35 -31.76 18.98
C LYS A 345 4.73 -30.36 19.45
N TYR A 346 3.74 -29.55 19.81
CA TYR A 346 3.90 -28.15 20.20
C TYR A 346 3.16 -27.91 21.53
N PRO A 347 3.80 -28.16 22.68
CA PRO A 347 3.17 -27.88 23.96
C PRO A 347 2.87 -26.38 24.11
N SER A 348 1.87 -26.04 24.92
CA SER A 348 1.55 -24.64 25.24
C SER A 348 2.61 -23.96 26.11
N VAL A 349 3.48 -24.76 26.72
CA VAL A 349 4.50 -24.35 27.68
C VAL A 349 5.54 -23.42 27.04
N CYS A 350 5.95 -22.40 27.77
CA CYS A 350 7.00 -21.50 27.36
C CYS A 350 8.35 -22.24 27.28
N PRO A 351 9.04 -22.20 26.13
CA PRO A 351 10.32 -22.89 25.96
C PRO A 351 11.48 -22.20 26.71
N SER A 352 11.22 -21.06 27.35
CA SER A 352 12.24 -20.23 28.00
C SER A 352 12.17 -20.27 29.53
N CYS A 353 10.99 -20.36 30.13
CA CYS A 353 10.85 -20.31 31.59
C CYS A 353 9.84 -21.32 32.14
N ASP A 354 9.46 -22.31 31.32
CA ASP A 354 8.56 -23.40 31.67
C ASP A 354 7.15 -22.98 32.15
N GLU A 355 6.76 -21.72 31.93
CA GLU A 355 5.40 -21.25 32.18
C GLU A 355 4.40 -22.14 31.39
N PRO A 356 3.37 -22.72 32.01
CA PRO A 356 2.51 -23.71 31.35
C PRO A 356 1.80 -23.20 30.08
N ILE A 357 1.59 -21.88 29.97
CA ILE A 357 0.91 -21.23 28.85
C ILE A 357 1.71 -20.01 28.38
N GLU A 358 2.45 -20.18 27.29
CA GLU A 358 3.07 -19.08 26.56
C GLU A 358 2.03 -18.37 25.68
N ASP A 359 1.48 -17.27 26.17
CA ASP A 359 0.61 -16.38 25.38
C ASP A 359 1.31 -15.08 24.98
N SER A 360 0.61 -14.19 24.25
CA SER A 360 1.20 -12.93 23.78
C SER A 360 1.66 -12.01 24.90
N LYS A 361 1.02 -12.08 26.09
CA LYS A 361 1.39 -11.29 27.26
C LYS A 361 2.64 -11.89 27.90
N HIS A 362 2.65 -13.21 28.08
CA HIS A 362 3.82 -13.93 28.57
C HIS A 362 5.03 -13.70 27.66
N PHE A 363 4.85 -13.77 26.33
CA PHE A 363 5.92 -13.49 25.37
C PHE A 363 6.63 -12.16 25.63
N LEU A 364 5.92 -11.11 26.06
CA LEU A 364 6.48 -9.79 26.38
C LEU A 364 6.98 -9.62 27.82
N THR A 365 6.61 -10.54 28.71
CA THR A 365 6.87 -10.46 30.17
C THR A 365 7.63 -11.66 30.71
N CYS A 366 8.11 -12.54 29.82
CA CYS A 366 8.82 -13.77 30.18
C CYS A 366 10.01 -13.45 31.10
N PRO A 367 10.11 -14.11 32.28
CA PRO A 367 11.14 -13.83 33.27
C PRO A 367 12.52 -14.39 32.89
N ASN A 368 12.65 -15.16 31.82
CA ASN A 368 13.94 -15.68 31.40
C ASN A 368 14.90 -14.50 31.07
N PRO A 369 16.13 -14.49 31.61
CA PRO A 369 17.10 -13.42 31.43
C PRO A 369 17.47 -13.11 29.96
N GLU A 370 17.41 -14.09 29.04
CA GLU A 370 17.74 -13.88 27.63
C GLU A 370 16.66 -13.07 26.87
N PRO A 371 15.36 -13.42 26.90
CA PRO A 371 14.27 -12.55 26.45
C PRO A 371 14.20 -11.20 27.18
N CYS A 372 14.53 -11.16 28.48
CA CYS A 372 14.48 -9.94 29.29
C CYS A 372 15.40 -8.83 28.78
N LYS A 373 16.62 -9.15 28.30
CA LYS A 373 17.53 -8.16 27.71
C LYS A 373 16.93 -7.49 26.47
N TRP A 374 16.30 -8.27 25.59
CA TRP A 374 15.61 -7.75 24.41
C TRP A 374 14.37 -6.94 24.79
N HIS A 375 13.58 -7.38 25.78
CA HIS A 375 12.43 -6.63 26.29
C HIS A 375 12.81 -5.29 26.90
N ALA A 376 13.88 -5.25 27.68
CA ALA A 376 14.39 -4.01 28.27
C ALA A 376 14.84 -3.02 27.19
N ALA A 377 15.58 -3.49 26.18
CA ALA A 377 15.99 -2.66 25.05
C ALA A 377 14.79 -2.17 24.21
N LEU A 378 13.79 -3.02 23.99
CA LEU A 378 12.56 -2.67 23.28
C LEU A 378 11.74 -1.62 24.05
N LYS A 379 11.53 -1.83 25.36
CA LYS A 379 10.83 -0.87 26.22
C LYS A 379 11.52 0.49 26.21
N THR A 380 12.84 0.50 26.39
CA THR A 380 13.64 1.74 26.36
C THR A 380 13.52 2.46 25.01
N SER A 381 13.59 1.72 23.91
CA SER A 381 13.45 2.28 22.56
C SER A 381 12.05 2.83 22.29
N LEU A 382 11.00 2.16 22.79
CA LEU A 382 9.62 2.61 22.67
C LEU A 382 9.36 3.86 23.51
N TRP A 383 9.85 3.88 24.76
CA TRP A 383 9.77 5.05 25.65
C TRP A 383 10.47 6.26 25.03
N HIS A 384 11.70 6.11 24.55
CA HIS A 384 12.42 7.21 23.92
C HIS A 384 11.70 7.75 22.67
N ARG A 385 11.12 6.88 21.83
CA ARG A 385 10.30 7.31 20.68
C ARG A 385 9.01 8.00 21.10
N TYR A 386 8.41 7.58 22.19
CA TYR A 386 7.21 8.20 22.75
C TYR A 386 7.52 9.58 23.32
N GLU A 387 8.61 9.73 24.07
CA GLU A 387 9.11 11.03 24.55
C GLU A 387 9.42 11.98 23.39
N LEU A 388 10.13 11.51 22.36
CA LEU A 388 10.37 12.31 21.15
C LEU A 388 9.09 12.70 20.42
N PHE A 389 8.05 11.87 20.46
CA PHE A 389 6.74 12.20 19.91
C PHE A 389 6.02 13.27 20.75
N LEU A 390 6.06 13.15 22.08
CA LEU A 390 5.52 14.14 23.01
C LEU A 390 6.29 15.47 22.96
N LEU A 391 7.60 15.46 22.71
CA LEU A 391 8.40 16.67 22.55
C LEU A 391 8.18 17.36 21.21
N LYS A 392 7.79 16.61 20.16
CA LYS A 392 7.52 17.15 18.82
C LYS A 392 6.08 17.63 18.62
N LYS A 393 5.17 17.24 19.49
CA LYS A 393 3.81 17.77 19.54
C LYS A 393 3.69 18.57 20.83
N GLU A 394 3.45 19.88 20.75
CA GLU A 394 2.96 20.67 21.89
C GLU A 394 1.57 20.20 22.35
N VAL A 395 1.45 18.94 22.78
CA VAL A 395 0.23 18.35 23.32
C VAL A 395 0.45 18.30 24.82
N LEU A 396 -0.06 19.34 25.49
CA LEU A 396 -0.27 19.40 26.92
C LEU A 396 -1.22 18.26 27.33
N LEU A 397 -0.66 17.12 27.70
CA LEU A 397 -1.35 16.17 28.56
C LEU A 397 -0.50 15.99 29.83
N PRO A 398 -1.08 16.13 31.03
CA PRO A 398 -0.33 15.98 32.26
C PRO A 398 0.12 14.53 32.41
N LEU A 399 1.43 14.32 32.47
CA LEU A 399 2.03 13.02 32.76
C LEU A 399 1.87 12.72 34.26
N PRO A 400 1.41 11.51 34.67
CA PRO A 400 1.62 11.07 36.04
C PRO A 400 3.10 10.72 36.23
N HIS A 401 3.70 11.24 37.31
CA HIS A 401 5.08 10.97 37.70
C HIS A 401 5.34 9.43 37.85
N PRO A 402 6.55 8.93 37.50
CA PRO A 402 6.89 7.51 37.50
C PRO A 402 6.80 6.82 38.87
N SER A 403 6.64 7.55 39.98
CA SER A 403 6.58 6.98 41.32
C SER A 403 5.17 6.58 41.79
N ASN A 404 4.09 6.95 41.07
CA ASN A 404 2.70 6.68 41.50
C ASN A 404 1.92 5.71 40.59
N ALA A 405 2.54 5.09 39.58
CA ALA A 405 1.84 4.19 38.65
C ALA A 405 1.52 2.79 39.19
N LEU A 406 1.76 2.53 40.48
CA LEU A 406 1.51 1.23 41.12
C LEU A 406 0.30 1.20 42.09
N GLN A 407 -0.44 2.30 42.27
CA GLN A 407 -1.56 2.34 43.25
C GLN A 407 -2.92 2.82 42.72
N SER A 408 -3.11 3.03 41.42
CA SER A 408 -4.43 3.40 40.89
C SER A 408 -4.73 2.79 39.52
N LEU A 409 -4.81 1.46 39.49
CA LEU A 409 -5.72 0.80 38.56
C LEU A 409 -7.06 0.65 39.29
N PRO A 410 -8.22 1.03 38.71
CA PRO A 410 -9.50 0.67 39.31
C PRO A 410 -9.56 -0.84 39.43
N ALA A 411 -9.88 -1.33 40.63
CA ALA A 411 -10.07 -2.74 40.90
C ALA A 411 -11.11 -3.29 39.91
N VAL A 412 -10.67 -4.15 39.00
CA VAL A 412 -11.58 -4.99 38.21
C VAL A 412 -12.27 -5.91 39.22
N PRO A 413 -13.62 -5.95 39.30
CA PRO A 413 -14.29 -6.88 40.19
C PRO A 413 -13.92 -8.31 39.79
N LEU A 414 -13.43 -9.10 40.75
CA LEU A 414 -13.21 -10.52 40.57
C LEU A 414 -14.55 -11.20 40.18
N PRO A 415 -14.57 -12.13 39.22
CA PRO A 415 -15.77 -12.92 38.97
C PRO A 415 -16.08 -13.75 40.23
N LEU A 416 -17.29 -13.58 40.75
CA LEU A 416 -17.85 -14.49 41.75
C LEU A 416 -17.80 -15.92 41.18
N GLY A 417 -17.27 -16.85 41.98
CA GLY A 417 -17.20 -18.26 41.65
C GLY A 417 -18.58 -18.89 41.43
N PRO A 418 -18.64 -20.11 40.87
CA PRO A 418 -19.90 -20.76 40.55
C PRO A 418 -20.75 -20.95 41.81
N ALA A 419 -21.96 -20.38 41.79
CA ALA A 419 -22.96 -20.62 42.81
C ALA A 419 -23.34 -22.11 42.80
N SER A 420 -23.32 -22.68 43.99
CA SER A 420 -23.82 -24.02 44.32
C SER A 420 -25.24 -24.22 43.80
N GLU A 421 -25.45 -25.32 43.07
CA GLU A 421 -26.75 -25.92 42.87
C GLU A 421 -27.34 -26.28 44.24
N SER A 422 -28.43 -25.62 44.62
CA SER A 422 -29.34 -26.08 45.67
C SER A 422 -30.63 -26.55 45.01
N THR A 423 -30.81 -27.86 45.09
CA THR A 423 -32.04 -28.62 44.97
C THR A 423 -33.29 -27.90 45.47
N SER A 424 -34.29 -27.76 44.59
CA SER A 424 -35.70 -28.11 44.83
C SER A 424 -36.49 -27.88 43.54
#